data_AF-A0A1F3Y5A9-F1
#
_entry.id   AF-A0A1F3Y5A9-F1
#
_cell.length_a   1.000
_cell.length_b   1.000
_cell.length_c   1.000
_cell.angle_alpha   90.00
_cell.angle_beta   90.00
_cell.angle_gamma   90.00
#
_symmetry.space_group_name_H-M   'P 1'
#
loop_
_entity.id
_entity.type
_entity.pdbx_description
1 polymer ?
#
loop_
_entity_poly.entity_id
_entity_poly.type
_entity_poly.pdbx_seq_one_letter_code
_entity_poly.pdbx_strand_id
1 'polypeptide(L)'
;MKLSSSRTRQILIVLGSCLWAAPVFGATAQLECLMRALGAKLDSPLAGPTDDYARIFSEALLSWKAKEGNFRQSLEFFLKKRTEISRKHLAKYRKQYKALSSRFSGAELRAAREDFKETVIDQEEKLLSILSGSDSIARRHFSGELGELSTHTDIFPLHPNFEGRSERSQELYQLVRDLDEKTNFFVPGENEFERRIRKAGKLGKFVPREVLEVEDQKWLIRNITLPGEKKPIPVMAIRRKVQKGTPPFYAVFSTFSTDVPAVARRLETLWNEVFQTSDLGLKRRKIAEFEWLFFVSNPTHRAGASLGDVLSTALQLSNGMTVRQKFRSLDFHALARNPEDYIEWRLSNWGD
;
A
#
# COMPACT_ATOMS: atom_id res chain seq x y z
N MET A 1 41.33 21.65 -7.19
CA MET A 1 40.32 21.61 -8.29
C MET A 1 39.05 20.98 -7.74
N LYS A 2 38.08 21.74 -7.19
CA LYS A 2 36.91 22.33 -7.86
C LYS A 2 36.21 21.38 -8.84
N LEU A 3 35.24 20.63 -8.32
CA LEU A 3 34.25 19.85 -9.08
C LEU A 3 33.35 20.80 -9.89
N SER A 4 33.11 20.46 -11.15
CA SER A 4 32.49 21.33 -12.15
C SER A 4 30.97 21.46 -12.01
N SER A 5 30.49 22.64 -12.40
CA SER A 5 29.14 23.21 -12.33
C SER A 5 28.06 22.55 -13.20
N SER A 6 28.27 21.32 -13.67
CA SER A 6 27.35 20.63 -14.60
C SER A 6 26.24 19.85 -13.87
N ARG A 7 26.53 19.23 -12.71
CA ARG A 7 25.51 18.50 -11.93
C ARG A 7 24.51 19.40 -11.21
N THR A 8 24.87 20.65 -10.93
CA THR A 8 23.96 21.63 -10.31
C THR A 8 22.96 22.22 -11.31
N ARG A 9 23.24 22.17 -12.61
CA ARG A 9 22.31 22.63 -13.67
C ARG A 9 21.25 21.59 -14.06
N GLN A 10 21.49 20.29 -13.84
CA GLN A 10 20.46 19.26 -14.04
C GLN A 10 19.39 19.25 -12.92
N ILE A 11 19.65 19.91 -11.79
CA ILE A 11 18.71 20.05 -10.67
C ILE A 11 17.72 21.22 -10.89
N LEU A 12 17.92 22.05 -11.93
CA LEU A 12 17.14 23.28 -12.16
C LEU A 12 16.23 23.26 -13.41
N ILE A 13 16.08 22.12 -14.10
CA ILE A 13 15.20 22.01 -15.29
C ILE A 13 13.83 21.35 -14.96
N VAL A 14 13.60 20.87 -13.73
CA VAL A 14 12.33 20.20 -13.36
C VAL A 14 11.31 21.16 -12.71
N LEU A 15 11.59 22.46 -12.64
CA LEU A 15 10.64 23.47 -12.18
C LEU A 15 10.20 24.36 -13.35
N GLY A 16 9.14 23.96 -14.04
CA GLY A 16 8.49 24.77 -15.06
C GLY A 16 7.39 24.05 -15.85
N SER A 17 6.13 24.30 -15.44
CA SER A 17 4.92 24.36 -16.29
C SER A 17 3.93 23.17 -16.32
N CYS A 18 2.74 23.48 -15.79
CA CYS A 18 1.37 23.14 -16.24
C CYS A 18 0.85 21.69 -16.08
N LEU A 19 -0.10 21.43 -15.16
CA LEU A 19 -1.56 21.69 -15.16
C LEU A 19 -2.36 20.52 -15.77
N TRP A 20 -3.31 20.03 -14.96
CA TRP A 20 -4.43 19.10 -15.25
C TRP A 20 -4.11 17.60 -15.37
N ALA A 21 -4.46 16.83 -14.32
CA ALA A 21 -5.37 15.68 -14.41
C ALA A 21 -5.58 15.01 -13.03
N ALA A 22 -6.86 14.97 -12.63
CA ALA A 22 -7.59 14.00 -11.83
C ALA A 22 -7.09 13.49 -10.44
N PRO A 23 -8.00 13.36 -9.45
CA PRO A 23 -7.68 13.03 -8.07
C PRO A 23 -7.67 11.51 -7.79
N VAL A 24 -7.07 11.18 -6.63
CA VAL A 24 -7.11 9.89 -5.93
C VAL A 24 -6.28 8.78 -6.58
N PHE A 25 -5.09 8.51 -6.02
CA PHE A 25 -4.60 7.23 -5.49
C PHE A 25 -3.08 7.29 -5.31
N GLY A 26 -2.65 7.15 -4.05
CA GLY A 26 -1.27 7.45 -3.62
C GLY A 26 -0.21 6.45 -4.05
N ALA A 27 -0.40 5.13 -4.00
CA ALA A 27 0.76 4.24 -3.88
C ALA A 27 1.64 4.01 -5.15
N THR A 28 1.15 4.32 -6.36
CA THR A 28 1.82 3.96 -7.63
C THR A 28 3.09 4.79 -7.88
N ALA A 29 2.95 6.10 -8.00
CA ALA A 29 4.11 6.98 -8.16
C ALA A 29 4.92 7.14 -6.84
N GLN A 30 4.39 6.62 -5.73
CA GLN A 30 5.06 6.50 -4.44
C GLN A 30 6.04 5.32 -4.34
N LEU A 31 6.03 4.35 -5.25
CA LEU A 31 7.01 3.26 -5.24
C LEU A 31 7.93 3.35 -6.46
N GLU A 32 7.44 3.91 -7.58
CA GLU A 32 8.26 4.25 -8.74
C GLU A 32 9.39 5.23 -8.39
N CYS A 33 9.14 6.23 -7.54
CA CYS A 33 10.18 7.15 -7.10
C CYS A 33 11.21 6.49 -6.14
N LEU A 34 10.82 5.45 -5.37
CA LEU A 34 11.76 4.61 -4.61
C LEU A 34 12.64 3.80 -5.57
N MET A 35 12.04 3.26 -6.63
CA MET A 35 12.76 2.55 -7.67
C MET A 35 13.74 3.46 -8.44
N ARG A 36 13.36 4.71 -8.73
CA ARG A 36 14.27 5.73 -9.30
C ARG A 36 15.44 6.03 -8.36
N ALA A 37 15.20 6.16 -7.06
CA ALA A 37 16.25 6.40 -6.07
C ALA A 37 17.25 5.23 -5.96
N LEU A 38 16.81 4.02 -6.30
CA LEU A 38 17.64 2.81 -6.35
C LEU A 38 18.27 2.54 -7.73
N GLY A 39 18.07 3.42 -8.72
CA GLY A 39 18.72 3.36 -10.03
C GLY A 39 17.96 2.61 -11.13
N ALA A 40 16.69 2.27 -10.92
CA ALA A 40 15.88 1.62 -11.94
C ALA A 40 15.47 2.55 -13.09
N LYS A 41 15.41 2.00 -14.31
CA LYS A 41 14.82 2.67 -15.48
C LYS A 41 13.30 2.47 -15.48
N LEU A 42 12.55 3.55 -15.70
CA LEU A 42 11.09 3.51 -15.83
C LEU A 42 10.67 4.15 -17.16
N ASP A 43 9.70 3.55 -17.83
CA ASP A 43 9.19 3.99 -19.13
C ASP A 43 8.00 4.97 -19.03
N SER A 44 7.63 5.45 -17.83
CA SER A 44 6.43 6.28 -17.61
C SER A 44 6.74 7.73 -17.16
N PRO A 45 6.14 8.76 -17.79
CA PRO A 45 6.25 10.17 -17.43
C PRO A 45 5.03 10.63 -16.61
N LEU A 46 4.94 10.24 -15.33
CA LEU A 46 3.94 10.80 -14.42
C LEU A 46 4.64 11.47 -13.23
N ALA A 47 4.84 12.78 -13.33
CA ALA A 47 5.24 13.63 -12.20
C ALA A 47 3.97 14.13 -11.50
N GLY A 48 3.76 13.70 -10.26
CA GLY A 48 2.57 14.04 -9.48
C GLY A 48 2.84 14.06 -7.97
N PRO A 49 1.83 14.43 -7.15
CA PRO A 49 1.89 14.61 -5.68
C PRO A 49 2.22 13.33 -4.86
N THR A 50 2.72 12.30 -5.52
CA THR A 50 3.13 10.97 -5.11
C THR A 50 4.62 10.87 -4.77
N ASP A 51 5.41 11.89 -5.05
CA ASP A 51 6.86 11.89 -4.75
C ASP A 51 7.17 11.81 -3.25
N ASP A 52 6.27 12.33 -2.40
CA ASP A 52 6.56 12.47 -0.97
C ASP A 52 6.60 11.14 -0.23
N TYR A 53 5.65 10.24 -0.50
CA TYR A 53 5.61 8.94 0.17
C TYR A 53 6.75 8.04 -0.31
N ALA A 54 7.06 8.05 -1.63
CA ALA A 54 8.24 7.39 -2.16
C ALA A 54 9.49 7.85 -1.47
N ARG A 55 9.66 9.17 -1.41
CA ARG A 55 10.79 9.79 -0.76
C ARG A 55 10.85 9.43 0.71
N ILE A 56 9.72 9.43 1.43
CA ILE A 56 9.65 9.01 2.83
C ILE A 56 10.14 7.57 3.01
N PHE A 57 9.65 6.63 2.22
CA PHE A 57 10.04 5.23 2.34
C PHE A 57 11.47 4.96 1.83
N SER A 58 11.92 5.68 0.82
CA SER A 58 13.31 5.64 0.33
C SER A 58 14.27 6.16 1.39
N GLU A 59 13.99 7.33 1.97
CA GLU A 59 14.78 7.90 3.06
C GLU A 59 14.77 6.98 4.27
N ALA A 60 13.62 6.36 4.59
CA ALA A 60 13.54 5.38 5.67
C ALA A 60 14.43 4.17 5.38
N LEU A 61 14.35 3.58 4.19
CA LEU A 61 15.16 2.44 3.75
C LEU A 61 16.66 2.76 3.74
N LEU A 62 17.06 3.92 3.19
CA LEU A 62 18.45 4.37 3.17
C LEU A 62 18.99 4.66 4.59
N SER A 63 18.13 5.06 5.52
CA SER A 63 18.49 5.26 6.92
C SER A 63 18.51 3.97 7.74
N TRP A 64 17.93 2.88 7.19
CA TRP A 64 17.88 1.60 7.84
C TRP A 64 19.25 0.92 7.73
N LYS A 65 19.95 0.82 8.86
CA LYS A 65 21.17 0.02 8.93
C LYS A 65 20.75 -1.43 9.05
N ALA A 66 20.94 -2.20 7.99
CA ALA A 66 20.74 -3.63 8.00
C ALA A 66 21.44 -4.22 9.24
N LYS A 67 20.62 -4.71 10.16
CA LYS A 67 21.04 -5.54 11.27
C LYS A 67 20.20 -6.79 11.17
N GLU A 68 20.75 -7.91 11.61
CA GLU A 68 19.95 -9.07 12.02
C GLU A 68 19.05 -8.62 13.17
N GLY A 69 17.94 -7.98 12.82
CA GLY A 69 16.92 -7.47 13.72
C GLY A 69 15.68 -8.32 13.59
N ASN A 70 14.91 -8.44 14.66
CA ASN A 70 13.61 -9.10 14.57
C ASN A 70 12.63 -8.26 13.72
N PHE A 71 11.66 -8.92 13.10
CA PHE A 71 10.64 -8.29 12.26
C PHE A 71 9.97 -7.08 12.93
N ARG A 72 9.63 -7.20 14.22
CA ARG A 72 8.94 -6.17 14.99
C ARG A 72 9.76 -4.87 15.08
N GLN A 73 11.06 -4.97 15.38
CA GLN A 73 11.96 -3.83 15.43
C GLN A 73 12.08 -3.13 14.06
N SER A 74 12.17 -3.91 12.99
CA SER A 74 12.24 -3.36 11.63
C SER A 74 10.95 -2.63 11.26
N LEU A 75 9.80 -3.24 11.54
CA LEU A 75 8.50 -2.60 11.33
C LEU A 75 8.36 -1.31 12.15
N GLU A 76 8.68 -1.35 13.45
CA GLU A 76 8.64 -0.16 14.32
C GLU A 76 9.58 0.94 13.85
N PHE A 77 10.76 0.57 13.36
CA PHE A 77 11.70 1.50 12.75
C PHE A 77 11.08 2.20 11.54
N PHE A 78 10.50 1.45 10.59
CA PHE A 78 9.91 2.03 9.38
C PHE A 78 8.69 2.90 9.69
N LEU A 79 7.83 2.48 10.62
CA LEU A 79 6.71 3.29 11.10
C LEU A 79 7.19 4.61 11.71
N LYS A 80 8.14 4.55 12.65
CA LYS A 80 8.71 5.74 13.30
C LYS A 80 9.38 6.67 12.29
N LYS A 81 10.19 6.12 11.37
CA LYS A 81 10.89 6.91 10.36
C LYS A 81 9.95 7.56 9.38
N ARG A 82 8.91 6.86 8.94
CA ARG A 82 7.85 7.43 8.12
C ARG A 82 7.22 8.64 8.80
N THR A 83 6.85 8.53 10.07
CA THR A 83 6.29 9.63 10.87
C THR A 83 7.27 10.80 10.98
N GLU A 84 8.54 10.52 11.26
CA GLU A 84 9.59 11.54 11.40
C GLU A 84 9.82 12.34 10.10
N ILE A 85 9.97 11.64 8.97
CA ILE A 85 10.19 12.26 7.66
C ILE A 85 8.93 13.02 7.21
N SER A 86 7.74 12.47 7.43
CA SER A 86 6.47 13.15 7.13
C SER A 86 6.35 14.49 7.88
N ARG A 87 6.73 14.54 9.17
CA ARG A 87 6.76 15.79 9.96
C ARG A 87 7.76 16.80 9.40
N LYS A 88 8.95 16.35 8.99
CA LYS A 88 9.97 17.19 8.38
C LYS A 88 9.47 17.82 7.07
N HIS A 89 8.78 17.04 6.24
CA HIS A 89 8.20 17.52 4.98
C HIS A 89 7.07 18.51 5.24
N LEU A 90 6.19 18.21 6.19
CA LEU A 90 5.11 19.11 6.58
C LEU A 90 5.65 20.46 7.08
N ALA A 91 6.70 20.44 7.92
CA ALA A 91 7.35 21.66 8.38
C ALA A 91 7.96 22.47 7.23
N LYS A 92 8.56 21.80 6.24
CA LYS A 92 9.08 22.44 5.03
C LYS A 92 7.97 23.10 4.21
N TYR A 93 6.85 22.41 4.00
CA TYR A 93 5.69 22.93 3.27
C TYR A 93 5.10 24.15 3.96
N ARG A 94 4.86 24.08 5.28
CA ARG A 94 4.36 25.23 6.07
C ARG A 94 5.30 26.44 5.98
N LYS A 95 6.62 26.22 6.01
CA LYS A 95 7.61 27.29 5.85
C LYS A 95 7.56 27.92 4.45
N GLN A 96 7.49 27.08 3.40
CA GLN A 96 7.35 27.55 2.02
C GLN A 96 6.06 28.34 1.84
N TYR A 97 4.94 27.85 2.37
CA TYR A 97 3.66 28.54 2.32
C TYR A 97 3.69 29.90 3.00
N LYS A 98 4.25 29.99 4.21
CA LYS A 98 4.42 31.26 4.91
C LYS A 98 5.25 32.25 4.08
N ALA A 99 6.38 31.83 3.56
CA ALA A 99 7.27 32.68 2.75
C ALA A 99 6.62 33.11 1.42
N LEU A 100 5.86 32.22 0.79
CA LEU A 100 5.16 32.52 -0.45
C LEU A 100 4.05 33.53 -0.17
N SER A 101 3.16 33.26 0.81
CA SER A 101 2.03 34.13 1.17
C SER A 101 2.42 35.57 1.52
N SER A 102 3.63 35.80 2.04
CA SER A 102 4.16 37.15 2.31
C SER A 102 4.59 37.94 1.07
N ARG A 103 4.70 37.31 -0.10
CA ARG A 103 5.18 37.94 -1.36
C ARG A 103 4.06 38.40 -2.30
N PHE A 104 2.81 38.05 -2.02
CA PHE A 104 1.65 38.33 -2.88
C PHE A 104 0.92 39.59 -2.37
N SER A 105 1.09 40.72 -3.04
CA SER A 105 0.28 41.94 -2.86
C SER A 105 -0.42 42.31 -4.18
N GLY A 106 -1.74 42.14 -4.27
CA GLY A 106 -2.52 42.51 -5.46
C GLY A 106 -3.63 41.51 -5.80
N ALA A 107 -4.44 41.82 -6.82
CA ALA A 107 -5.64 41.03 -7.17
C ALA A 107 -5.33 39.73 -7.94
N GLU A 108 -4.44 39.75 -8.93
CA GLU A 108 -4.02 38.56 -9.70
C GLU A 108 -3.23 37.57 -8.84
N LEU A 109 -2.52 38.12 -7.85
CA LEU A 109 -1.80 37.39 -6.81
C LEU A 109 -2.76 36.66 -5.83
N ARG A 110 -4.06 37.02 -5.77
CA ARG A 110 -5.04 36.31 -4.93
C ARG A 110 -5.48 34.98 -5.51
N ALA A 111 -5.69 34.88 -6.82
CA ALA A 111 -6.05 33.61 -7.47
C ALA A 111 -4.92 32.58 -7.36
N ALA A 112 -3.69 32.98 -7.70
CA ALA A 112 -2.51 32.13 -7.51
C ALA A 112 -2.27 31.74 -6.03
N ARG A 113 -2.67 32.61 -5.08
CA ARG A 113 -2.61 32.33 -3.65
C ARG A 113 -3.65 31.29 -3.22
N GLU A 114 -4.87 31.32 -3.76
CA GLU A 114 -5.90 30.32 -3.43
C GLU A 114 -5.55 28.96 -4.03
N ASP A 115 -5.15 28.86 -5.30
CA ASP A 115 -4.71 27.58 -5.91
C ASP A 115 -3.54 26.95 -5.14
N PHE A 116 -2.57 27.78 -4.74
CA PHE A 116 -1.42 27.33 -3.97
C PHE A 116 -1.81 26.95 -2.53
N LYS A 117 -2.72 27.69 -1.90
CA LYS A 117 -3.24 27.40 -0.57
C LYS A 117 -4.01 26.08 -0.57
N GLU A 118 -4.84 25.82 -1.56
CA GLU A 118 -5.52 24.53 -1.73
C GLU A 118 -4.51 23.39 -1.89
N THR A 119 -3.48 23.57 -2.72
CA THR A 119 -2.41 22.57 -2.88
C THR A 119 -1.69 22.28 -1.56
N VAL A 120 -1.37 23.31 -0.78
CA VAL A 120 -0.70 23.15 0.52
C VAL A 120 -1.61 22.50 1.55
N ILE A 121 -2.89 22.87 1.59
CA ILE A 121 -3.89 22.25 2.48
C ILE A 121 -4.04 20.78 2.13
N ASP A 122 -4.19 20.42 0.87
CA ASP A 122 -4.28 19.02 0.42
C ASP A 122 -3.02 18.21 0.81
N GLN A 123 -1.82 18.79 0.63
CA GLN A 123 -0.57 18.14 1.07
C GLN A 123 -0.47 18.01 2.59
N GLU A 124 -0.90 19.03 3.32
CA GLU A 124 -0.94 19.05 4.76
C GLU A 124 -1.93 18.02 5.31
N GLU A 125 -3.15 17.95 4.78
CA GLU A 125 -4.14 16.94 5.12
C GLU A 125 -3.64 15.53 4.81
N LYS A 126 -2.98 15.33 3.67
CA LYS A 126 -2.32 14.06 3.32
C LYS A 126 -1.26 13.68 4.35
N LEU A 127 -0.34 14.57 4.68
CA LEU A 127 0.70 14.30 5.69
C LEU A 127 0.09 14.13 7.09
N LEU A 128 -0.93 14.89 7.46
CA LEU A 128 -1.65 14.73 8.73
C LEU A 128 -2.44 13.41 8.77
N SER A 129 -2.93 12.89 7.65
CA SER A 129 -3.55 11.56 7.58
C SER A 129 -2.55 10.42 7.78
N ILE A 130 -1.27 10.65 7.44
CA ILE A 130 -0.15 9.75 7.74
C ILE A 130 0.17 9.82 9.24
N LEU A 131 0.16 11.02 9.81
CA LEU A 131 0.54 11.26 11.20
C LEU A 131 -0.59 10.91 12.20
N SER A 132 -1.85 10.96 11.78
CA SER A 132 -3.01 10.70 12.64
C SER A 132 -3.22 9.20 12.82
N GLY A 133 -2.70 8.69 13.94
CA GLY A 133 -3.08 7.40 14.50
C GLY A 133 -2.51 6.16 13.82
N SER A 134 -1.74 6.25 12.72
CA SER A 134 -1.21 5.05 12.07
C SER A 134 -0.34 4.21 13.00
N ASP A 135 0.52 4.85 13.80
CA ASP A 135 1.49 4.12 14.62
C ASP A 135 0.84 3.49 15.85
N SER A 136 -0.10 4.20 16.50
CA SER A 136 -0.83 3.66 17.65
C SER A 136 -1.85 2.60 17.23
N ILE A 137 -2.57 2.81 16.12
CA ILE A 137 -3.52 1.83 15.59
C ILE A 137 -2.77 0.60 15.07
N ALA A 138 -1.68 0.76 14.31
CA ALA A 138 -0.89 -0.38 13.85
C ALA A 138 -0.34 -1.20 15.02
N ARG A 139 0.22 -0.57 16.07
CA ARG A 139 0.70 -1.28 17.26
C ARG A 139 -0.41 -2.07 17.96
N ARG A 140 -1.56 -1.42 18.21
CA ARG A 140 -2.73 -2.05 18.83
C ARG A 140 -3.33 -3.16 17.96
N HIS A 141 -3.20 -3.04 16.64
CA HIS A 141 -3.63 -4.06 15.71
C HIS A 141 -2.71 -5.28 15.81
N PHE A 142 -1.39 -5.08 15.75
CA PHE A 142 -0.38 -6.12 15.88
C PHE A 142 -0.40 -6.84 17.24
N SER A 143 -0.73 -6.14 18.33
CA SER A 143 -0.86 -6.74 19.66
C SER A 143 -2.21 -7.45 19.87
N GLY A 144 -3.15 -7.33 18.93
CA GLY A 144 -4.51 -7.85 19.07
C GLY A 144 -5.43 -7.00 19.96
N GLU A 145 -4.94 -5.89 20.52
CA GLU A 145 -5.72 -4.97 21.37
C GLU A 145 -6.93 -4.35 20.68
N LEU A 146 -6.94 -4.30 19.34
CA LEU A 146 -8.11 -3.82 18.60
C LEU A 146 -9.25 -4.86 18.54
N GLY A 147 -8.97 -6.15 18.77
CA GLY A 147 -9.96 -7.22 18.64
C GLY A 147 -10.77 -7.08 17.35
N GLU A 148 -12.10 -7.02 17.46
CA GLU A 148 -13.00 -6.86 16.31
C GLU A 148 -12.98 -5.46 15.65
N LEU A 149 -12.39 -4.45 16.30
CA LEU A 149 -12.22 -3.09 15.75
C LEU A 149 -11.08 -3.01 14.72
N SER A 150 -10.26 -4.06 14.65
CA SER A 150 -9.23 -4.35 13.64
C SER A 150 -9.73 -4.25 12.19
N THR A 151 -11.04 -4.35 12.01
CA THR A 151 -11.73 -4.34 10.71
C THR A 151 -11.53 -3.02 9.97
N HIS A 152 -10.47 -2.93 9.20
CA HIS A 152 -10.39 -2.00 8.09
C HIS A 152 -10.48 -2.78 6.81
N THR A 153 -11.59 -2.56 6.12
CA THR A 153 -11.77 -3.03 4.77
C THR A 153 -11.38 -1.88 3.85
N ASP A 154 -10.25 -2.02 3.16
CA ASP A 154 -9.99 -1.17 2.00
C ASP A 154 -10.91 -1.64 0.88
N ILE A 155 -12.04 -0.96 0.69
CA ILE A 155 -12.99 -1.28 -0.36
C ILE A 155 -12.48 -0.65 -1.64
N PHE A 156 -12.09 -1.48 -2.60
CA PHE A 156 -11.80 -1.04 -3.96
C PHE A 156 -13.06 -1.25 -4.81
N PRO A 157 -13.94 -0.25 -4.98
CA PRO A 157 -15.05 -0.36 -5.91
C PRO A 157 -14.49 -0.40 -7.34
N LEU A 158 -14.61 -1.56 -7.97
CA LEU A 158 -14.10 -1.83 -9.31
C LEU A 158 -15.30 -1.78 -10.28
N HIS A 159 -15.42 -0.67 -11.03
CA HIS A 159 -16.53 -0.41 -11.96
C HIS A 159 -16.05 -0.52 -13.42
N PRO A 160 -16.88 -1.06 -14.35
CA PRO A 160 -16.52 -1.21 -15.77
C PRO A 160 -16.42 0.09 -16.58
N ASN A 161 -17.01 1.19 -16.10
CA ASN A 161 -16.78 2.50 -16.71
C ASN A 161 -15.43 3.03 -16.23
N PHE A 162 -14.39 2.69 -16.98
CA PHE A 162 -12.98 2.99 -16.70
C PHE A 162 -12.56 4.44 -16.99
N GLU A 163 -13.45 5.26 -17.55
CA GLU A 163 -13.14 6.64 -17.90
C GLU A 163 -12.81 7.45 -16.63
N GLY A 164 -11.53 7.81 -16.46
CA GLY A 164 -11.02 8.60 -15.35
C GLY A 164 -10.39 7.83 -14.17
N ARG A 165 -10.27 6.49 -14.24
CA ARG A 165 -9.57 5.69 -13.20
C ARG A 165 -8.08 5.54 -13.52
N SER A 166 -7.24 5.45 -12.48
CA SER A 166 -5.79 5.24 -12.63
C SER A 166 -5.47 3.86 -13.22
N GLU A 167 -4.35 3.76 -13.94
CA GLU A 167 -3.81 2.51 -14.50
C GLU A 167 -3.74 1.39 -13.45
N ARG A 168 -3.36 1.74 -12.21
CA ARG A 168 -3.34 0.82 -11.08
C ARG A 168 -4.72 0.22 -10.76
N SER A 169 -5.77 1.05 -10.71
CA SER A 169 -7.13 0.52 -10.52
C SER A 169 -7.60 -0.38 -11.66
N GLN A 170 -7.14 -0.10 -12.88
CA GLN A 170 -7.41 -0.95 -14.05
C GLN A 170 -6.67 -2.29 -13.92
N GLU A 171 -5.42 -2.30 -13.48
CA GLU A 171 -4.63 -3.51 -13.21
C GLU A 171 -5.33 -4.40 -12.17
N LEU A 172 -5.74 -3.85 -11.03
CA LEU A 172 -6.46 -4.63 -10.00
C LEU A 172 -7.79 -5.17 -10.53
N TYR A 173 -8.55 -4.35 -11.28
CA TYR A 173 -9.78 -4.81 -11.90
C TYR A 173 -9.52 -6.03 -12.78
N GLN A 174 -8.52 -5.93 -13.66
CA GLN A 174 -8.20 -6.96 -14.63
C GLN A 174 -7.78 -8.26 -13.92
N LEU A 175 -6.91 -8.16 -12.92
CA LEU A 175 -6.49 -9.31 -12.11
C LEU A 175 -7.65 -10.00 -11.40
N VAL A 176 -8.62 -9.24 -10.87
CA VAL A 176 -9.80 -9.79 -10.20
C VAL A 176 -10.79 -10.39 -11.20
N ARG A 177 -10.97 -9.78 -12.37
CA ARG A 177 -11.81 -10.32 -13.44
C ARG A 177 -11.27 -11.67 -13.93
N ASP A 178 -9.97 -11.74 -14.21
CA ASP A 178 -9.31 -12.99 -14.64
C ASP A 178 -9.45 -14.09 -13.60
N LEU A 179 -9.49 -13.72 -12.31
CA LEU A 179 -9.73 -14.65 -11.21
C LEU A 179 -11.19 -15.13 -11.17
N ASP A 180 -12.16 -14.23 -11.37
CA ASP A 180 -13.60 -14.56 -11.46
C ASP A 180 -13.90 -15.52 -12.61
N GLU A 181 -13.21 -15.39 -13.74
CA GLU A 181 -13.34 -16.33 -14.86
C GLU A 181 -12.81 -17.74 -14.53
N LYS A 182 -11.89 -17.85 -13.57
CA LYS A 182 -11.21 -19.11 -13.21
C LYS A 182 -11.71 -19.75 -11.93
N THR A 183 -12.46 -19.02 -11.11
CA THR A 183 -12.85 -19.47 -9.77
C THR A 183 -14.34 -19.37 -9.55
N ASN A 184 -14.86 -20.29 -8.74
CA ASN A 184 -16.28 -20.28 -8.39
C ASN A 184 -16.52 -19.39 -7.18
N PHE A 185 -16.97 -18.17 -7.43
CA PHE A 185 -17.59 -17.35 -6.40
C PHE A 185 -18.88 -18.02 -5.92
N PHE A 186 -19.10 -18.05 -4.61
CA PHE A 186 -20.24 -18.71 -3.99
C PHE A 186 -21.09 -17.73 -3.17
N VAL A 187 -22.32 -18.11 -2.88
CA VAL A 187 -23.16 -17.37 -1.92
C VAL A 187 -22.85 -17.96 -0.54
N PRO A 188 -22.16 -17.24 0.36
CA PRO A 188 -21.90 -17.76 1.68
C PRO A 188 -23.20 -17.82 2.48
N GLY A 189 -23.38 -18.86 3.30
CA GLY A 189 -24.34 -18.81 4.43
C GLY A 189 -23.94 -17.69 5.39
N GLU A 190 -24.86 -17.27 6.28
CA GLU A 190 -24.74 -16.10 7.18
C GLU A 190 -23.28 -15.66 7.44
N ASN A 191 -22.80 -14.70 6.64
CA ASN A 191 -21.38 -14.58 6.42
C ASN A 191 -20.75 -13.56 7.40
N GLU A 192 -19.62 -13.93 7.99
CA GLU A 192 -18.93 -13.11 8.98
C GLU A 192 -18.56 -11.72 8.42
N PHE A 193 -18.26 -11.63 7.12
CA PHE A 193 -17.93 -10.39 6.44
C PHE A 193 -19.10 -9.40 6.43
N GLU A 194 -20.30 -9.86 6.14
CA GLU A 194 -21.52 -9.06 6.12
C GLU A 194 -21.87 -8.57 7.53
N ARG A 195 -21.74 -9.45 8.54
CA ARG A 195 -21.87 -9.05 9.95
C ARG A 195 -20.90 -7.93 10.30
N ARG A 196 -19.64 -8.03 9.86
CA ARG A 196 -18.63 -7.01 10.16
C ARG A 196 -18.77 -5.73 9.32
N ILE A 197 -19.23 -5.81 8.08
CA ILE A 197 -19.57 -4.63 7.26
C ILE A 197 -20.74 -3.88 7.91
N ARG A 198 -21.80 -4.58 8.32
CA ARG A 198 -22.93 -3.99 9.06
C ARG A 198 -22.45 -3.35 10.37
N LYS A 199 -21.55 -4.01 11.11
CA LYS A 199 -20.96 -3.45 12.33
C LYS A 199 -20.08 -2.22 12.05
N ALA A 200 -19.29 -2.22 10.99
CA ALA A 200 -18.49 -1.07 10.57
C ALA A 200 -19.37 0.14 10.23
N GLY A 201 -20.47 -0.08 9.50
CA GLY A 201 -21.47 0.95 9.23
C GLY A 201 -22.10 1.51 10.52
N LYS A 202 -22.45 0.65 11.49
CA LYS A 202 -22.95 1.10 12.81
C LYS A 202 -21.92 1.92 13.61
N LEU A 203 -20.63 1.69 13.40
CA LEU A 203 -19.54 2.42 14.05
C LEU A 203 -19.17 3.72 13.31
N GLY A 204 -19.95 4.15 12.32
CA GLY A 204 -19.68 5.36 11.55
C GLY A 204 -18.45 5.27 10.64
N LYS A 205 -17.92 4.06 10.40
CA LYS A 205 -16.89 3.86 9.38
C LYS A 205 -17.57 3.99 8.00
N PHE A 206 -16.91 4.67 7.07
CA PHE A 206 -17.42 4.80 5.71
C PHE A 206 -17.54 3.42 5.06
N VAL A 207 -18.78 3.01 4.81
CA VAL A 207 -19.13 1.85 3.99
C VAL A 207 -19.95 2.43 2.83
N PRO A 208 -19.45 2.38 1.58
CA PRO A 208 -20.21 2.85 0.43
C PRO A 208 -21.60 2.22 0.43
N ARG A 209 -22.64 3.00 0.12
CA ARG A 209 -24.03 2.53 0.16
C ARG A 209 -24.24 1.34 -0.80
N GLU A 210 -23.52 1.34 -1.91
CA GLU A 210 -23.44 0.29 -2.91
C GLU A 210 -22.87 -1.04 -2.35
N VAL A 211 -22.26 -0.98 -1.17
CA VAL A 211 -21.78 -2.15 -0.41
C VAL A 211 -22.86 -2.73 0.49
N LEU A 212 -23.83 -1.94 0.92
CA LEU A 212 -24.88 -2.37 1.85
C LEU A 212 -26.16 -2.83 1.14
N GLU A 213 -26.46 -2.28 -0.04
CA GLU A 213 -27.77 -2.44 -0.70
C GLU A 213 -27.67 -3.25 -2.00
N VAL A 214 -27.64 -4.60 -1.95
CA VAL A 214 -28.00 -5.42 -3.13
C VAL A 214 -28.30 -6.89 -2.81
N GLU A 215 -29.33 -7.41 -3.46
CA GLU A 215 -29.56 -8.84 -3.72
C GLU A 215 -28.55 -9.35 -4.78
N ASP A 216 -28.25 -10.67 -4.81
CA ASP A 216 -27.30 -11.35 -5.74
C ASP A 216 -25.79 -11.07 -5.57
N GLN A 217 -25.29 -11.14 -4.34
CA GLN A 217 -23.85 -11.03 -4.05
C GLN A 217 -23.17 -12.41 -3.99
N LYS A 218 -22.08 -12.59 -4.74
CA LYS A 218 -21.21 -13.76 -4.61
C LYS A 218 -19.86 -13.38 -4.02
N TRP A 219 -19.22 -14.31 -3.35
CA TRP A 219 -18.00 -14.09 -2.59
C TRP A 219 -16.95 -15.13 -2.94
N LEU A 220 -15.70 -14.70 -2.90
CA LEU A 220 -14.51 -15.53 -2.85
C LEU A 220 -13.80 -15.22 -1.54
N ILE A 221 -13.78 -16.17 -0.61
CA ILE A 221 -13.13 -16.02 0.70
C ILE A 221 -11.81 -16.79 0.66
N ARG A 222 -10.71 -16.12 1.03
CA ARG A 222 -9.40 -16.74 1.17
C ARG A 222 -9.10 -16.98 2.64
N ASN A 223 -8.80 -18.24 2.94
CA ASN A 223 -8.39 -18.67 4.26
C ASN A 223 -6.93 -19.11 4.24
N ILE A 224 -6.24 -18.98 5.36
CA ILE A 224 -4.94 -19.60 5.62
C ILE A 224 -5.03 -20.48 6.86
N THR A 225 -4.39 -21.64 6.82
CA THR A 225 -4.14 -22.44 8.03
C THR A 225 -2.69 -22.22 8.41
N LEU A 226 -2.44 -21.46 9.47
CA LEU A 226 -1.08 -21.24 9.97
C LEU A 226 -0.56 -22.51 10.66
N PRO A 227 0.77 -22.74 10.69
CA PRO A 227 1.34 -23.88 11.41
C PRO A 227 0.88 -23.91 12.88
N GLY A 228 0.30 -25.04 13.31
CA GLY A 228 -0.23 -25.23 14.66
C GLY A 228 -1.68 -24.78 14.87
N GLU A 229 -2.29 -24.08 13.92
CA GLU A 229 -3.69 -23.66 14.01
C GLU A 229 -4.65 -24.76 13.54
N LYS A 230 -5.69 -25.03 14.35
CA LYS A 230 -6.72 -26.04 14.02
C LYS A 230 -7.79 -25.53 13.08
N LYS A 231 -8.01 -24.21 13.03
CA LYS A 231 -9.05 -23.57 12.23
C LYS A 231 -8.43 -22.65 11.19
N PRO A 232 -8.88 -22.70 9.94
CA PRO A 232 -8.48 -21.71 8.94
C PRO A 232 -8.88 -20.30 9.37
N ILE A 233 -8.00 -19.34 9.11
CA ILE A 233 -8.18 -17.92 9.40
C ILE A 233 -8.57 -17.22 8.09
N PRO A 234 -9.72 -16.53 8.02
CA PRO A 234 -10.06 -15.70 6.88
C PRO A 234 -9.14 -14.48 6.82
N VAL A 235 -8.40 -14.34 5.73
CA VAL A 235 -7.45 -13.23 5.54
C VAL A 235 -7.94 -12.19 4.55
N MET A 236 -8.78 -12.59 3.60
CA MET A 236 -9.27 -11.72 2.54
C MET A 236 -10.62 -12.22 2.01
N ALA A 237 -11.42 -11.31 1.48
CA ALA A 237 -12.53 -11.65 0.61
C ALA A 237 -12.57 -10.77 -0.64
N ILE A 238 -13.09 -11.33 -1.73
CA ILE A 238 -13.50 -10.56 -2.91
C ILE A 238 -14.99 -10.77 -3.06
N ARG A 239 -15.71 -9.67 -3.14
CA ARG A 239 -17.14 -9.68 -3.41
C ARG A 239 -17.38 -9.30 -4.84
N ARG A 240 -18.22 -10.08 -5.51
CA ARG A 240 -18.69 -9.87 -6.87
C ARG A 240 -20.17 -9.51 -6.84
N LYS A 241 -20.51 -8.44 -7.56
CA LYS A 241 -21.89 -8.02 -7.83
C LYS A 241 -22.12 -8.09 -9.33
N VAL A 242 -23.21 -8.73 -9.74
CA VAL A 242 -23.66 -8.73 -11.14
C VAL A 242 -24.91 -7.88 -11.24
N GLN A 243 -24.94 -7.00 -12.22
CA GLN A 243 -26.15 -6.32 -12.64
C GLN A 243 -26.41 -6.67 -14.11
N LYS A 244 -27.66 -6.95 -14.44
CA LYS A 244 -28.05 -7.40 -15.78
C LYS A 244 -27.60 -6.36 -16.82
N GLY A 245 -26.87 -6.81 -17.84
CA GLY A 245 -26.39 -5.95 -18.93
C GLY A 245 -25.16 -5.10 -18.61
N THR A 246 -24.55 -5.27 -17.43
CA THR A 246 -23.31 -4.56 -17.05
C THR A 246 -22.22 -5.55 -16.64
N PRO A 247 -20.94 -5.28 -16.92
CA PRO A 247 -19.86 -6.10 -16.40
C PRO A 247 -19.87 -6.14 -14.85
N PRO A 248 -19.31 -7.20 -14.25
CA PRO A 248 -19.32 -7.37 -12.80
C PRO A 248 -18.58 -6.24 -12.09
N PHE A 249 -19.13 -5.87 -10.95
CA PHE A 249 -18.50 -5.01 -9.98
C PHE A 249 -17.79 -5.85 -8.92
N TYR A 250 -16.57 -5.45 -8.57
CA TYR A 250 -15.83 -6.11 -7.50
C TYR A 250 -15.58 -5.15 -6.33
N ALA A 251 -15.58 -5.71 -5.13
CA ALA A 251 -15.03 -5.09 -3.95
C ALA A 251 -14.03 -6.07 -3.33
N VAL A 252 -12.77 -5.65 -3.20
CA VAL A 252 -11.74 -6.43 -2.51
C VAL A 252 -11.73 -6.01 -1.05
N PHE A 253 -11.59 -6.98 -0.15
CA PHE A 253 -11.58 -6.81 1.30
C PHE A 253 -10.28 -7.44 1.81
N SER A 254 -9.24 -6.64 2.03
CA SER A 254 -8.06 -7.07 2.80
C SER A 254 -8.39 -7.09 4.29
N THR A 255 -7.52 -7.67 5.11
CA THR A 255 -7.51 -7.42 6.57
C THR A 255 -8.77 -7.82 7.32
N PHE A 256 -8.97 -9.13 7.44
CA PHE A 256 -10.03 -9.67 8.28
C PHE A 256 -9.58 -10.66 9.34
N SER A 257 -8.26 -10.85 9.50
CA SER A 257 -7.72 -11.85 10.42
C SER A 257 -8.31 -11.68 11.81
N THR A 258 -9.02 -12.70 12.27
CA THR A 258 -9.50 -12.83 13.66
C THR A 258 -8.36 -12.95 14.65
N ASP A 259 -7.17 -13.34 14.17
CA ASP A 259 -5.97 -13.58 14.97
C ASP A 259 -4.75 -12.89 14.34
N VAL A 260 -4.76 -11.55 14.39
CA VAL A 260 -3.60 -10.74 14.00
C VAL A 260 -2.33 -11.14 14.77
N PRO A 261 -2.38 -11.48 16.07
CA PRO A 261 -1.21 -12.02 16.78
C PRO A 261 -0.61 -13.28 16.14
N ALA A 262 -1.42 -14.26 15.73
CA ALA A 262 -0.92 -15.46 15.05
C ALA A 262 -0.26 -15.13 13.71
N VAL A 263 -0.88 -14.24 12.92
CA VAL A 263 -0.29 -13.74 11.67
C VAL A 263 1.05 -13.04 11.94
N ALA A 264 1.11 -12.18 12.96
CA ALA A 264 2.34 -11.47 13.34
C ALA A 264 3.46 -12.44 13.74
N ARG A 265 3.14 -13.50 14.50
CA ARG A 265 4.10 -14.57 14.82
C ARG A 265 4.60 -15.26 13.56
N ARG A 266 3.73 -15.58 12.61
CA ARG A 266 4.15 -16.21 11.34
C ARG A 266 5.05 -15.29 10.51
N LEU A 267 4.72 -14.00 10.42
CA LEU A 267 5.57 -13.01 9.74
C LEU A 267 6.96 -12.92 10.39
N GLU A 268 7.04 -12.98 11.71
CA GLU A 268 8.31 -13.02 12.45
C GLU A 268 9.10 -14.31 12.20
N THR A 269 8.41 -15.46 12.17
CA THR A 269 9.04 -16.74 11.79
C THR A 269 9.62 -16.68 10.37
N LEU A 270 8.84 -16.21 9.39
CA LEU A 270 9.28 -16.10 8.00
C LEU A 270 10.47 -15.15 7.87
N TRP A 271 10.42 -14.01 8.55
CA TRP A 271 11.53 -13.07 8.61
C TRP A 271 12.82 -13.74 9.10
N ASN A 272 12.75 -14.47 10.21
CA ASN A 272 13.92 -15.16 10.78
C ASN A 272 14.42 -16.30 9.87
N GLU A 273 13.50 -17.07 9.27
CA GLU A 273 13.84 -18.15 8.33
C GLU A 273 14.66 -17.63 7.13
N VAL A 274 14.40 -16.41 6.64
CA VAL A 274 15.18 -15.79 5.55
C VAL A 274 16.66 -15.60 5.92
N PHE A 275 16.95 -15.23 7.17
CA PHE A 275 18.33 -15.04 7.64
C PHE A 275 19.02 -16.36 8.01
N GLN A 276 18.25 -17.36 8.44
CA GLN A 276 18.79 -18.65 8.89
C GLN A 276 19.15 -19.59 7.74
N THR A 277 18.46 -19.50 6.59
CA THR A 277 18.79 -20.34 5.45
C THR A 277 19.98 -19.78 4.67
N SER A 278 20.84 -20.66 4.13
CA SER A 278 21.88 -20.29 3.17
C SER A 278 21.42 -20.44 1.71
N ASP A 279 20.36 -21.23 1.46
CA ASP A 279 19.85 -21.49 0.12
C ASP A 279 19.09 -20.27 -0.43
N LEU A 280 19.58 -19.73 -1.55
CA LEU A 280 19.02 -18.53 -2.17
C LEU A 280 17.59 -18.74 -2.70
N GLY A 281 17.29 -19.93 -3.24
CA GLY A 281 15.94 -20.25 -3.72
C GLY A 281 14.92 -20.25 -2.58
N LEU A 282 15.30 -20.84 -1.45
CA LEU A 282 14.51 -20.87 -0.24
C LEU A 282 14.35 -19.47 0.35
N LYS A 283 15.40 -18.62 0.38
CA LYS A 283 15.27 -17.20 0.78
C LYS A 283 14.20 -16.49 -0.04
N ARG A 284 14.27 -16.62 -1.37
CA ARG A 284 13.29 -15.99 -2.28
C ARG A 284 11.87 -16.46 -1.99
N ARG A 285 11.69 -17.78 -1.81
CA ARG A 285 10.39 -18.37 -1.48
C ARG A 285 9.84 -17.82 -0.15
N LYS A 286 10.68 -17.71 0.88
CA LYS A 286 10.29 -17.19 2.19
C LYS A 286 9.95 -15.71 2.18
N ILE A 287 10.68 -14.91 1.41
CA ILE A 287 10.34 -13.50 1.19
C ILE A 287 9.00 -13.38 0.42
N ALA A 288 8.76 -14.20 -0.61
CA ALA A 288 7.48 -14.20 -1.32
C ALA A 288 6.30 -14.63 -0.42
N GLU A 289 6.50 -15.63 0.42
CA GLU A 289 5.51 -16.05 1.43
C GLU A 289 5.22 -14.92 2.44
N PHE A 290 6.28 -14.23 2.89
CA PHE A 290 6.19 -13.06 3.76
C PHE A 290 5.41 -11.91 3.09
N GLU A 291 5.76 -11.57 1.84
CA GLU A 291 5.08 -10.56 1.02
C GLU A 291 3.59 -10.87 0.93
N TRP A 292 3.23 -12.09 0.48
CA TRP A 292 1.84 -12.51 0.34
C TRP A 292 1.08 -12.33 1.66
N LEU A 293 1.59 -12.93 2.74
CA LEU A 293 0.93 -12.91 4.04
C LEU A 293 0.76 -11.46 4.53
N PHE A 294 1.79 -10.63 4.42
CA PHE A 294 1.75 -9.24 4.87
C PHE A 294 0.71 -8.43 4.09
N PHE A 295 0.65 -8.58 2.76
CA PHE A 295 -0.29 -7.82 1.93
C PHE A 295 -1.74 -8.24 2.15
N VAL A 296 -2.02 -9.55 2.16
CA VAL A 296 -3.40 -10.03 2.34
C VAL A 296 -3.90 -9.77 3.77
N SER A 297 -3.02 -9.89 4.76
CA SER A 297 -3.37 -9.67 6.16
C SER A 297 -3.27 -8.21 6.60
N ASN A 298 -2.75 -7.29 5.77
CA ASN A 298 -2.48 -5.86 6.00
C ASN A 298 -2.37 -5.49 7.51
N PRO A 299 -1.38 -6.04 8.23
CA PRO A 299 -1.38 -6.04 9.68
C PRO A 299 -1.10 -4.65 10.28
N THR A 300 -0.80 -3.64 9.46
CA THR A 300 -0.57 -2.25 9.90
C THR A 300 -1.82 -1.37 9.77
N HIS A 301 -2.94 -1.90 9.27
CA HIS A 301 -4.17 -1.18 8.94
C HIS A 301 -4.00 -0.12 7.84
N ARG A 302 -3.09 0.84 8.00
CA ARG A 302 -2.74 1.85 6.98
C ARG A 302 -1.36 1.55 6.40
N ALA A 303 -1.18 1.91 5.13
CA ALA A 303 0.07 1.82 4.40
C ALA A 303 0.65 0.39 4.29
N GLY A 304 -0.18 -0.65 4.43
CA GLY A 304 0.27 -2.05 4.37
C GLY A 304 1.00 -2.38 3.07
N ALA A 305 0.50 -1.90 1.93
CA ALA A 305 1.18 -2.08 0.64
C ALA A 305 2.60 -1.50 0.62
N SER A 306 2.77 -0.25 1.05
CA SER A 306 4.09 0.40 1.04
C SER A 306 5.03 -0.17 2.11
N LEU A 307 4.52 -0.48 3.31
CA LEU A 307 5.31 -1.07 4.38
C LEU A 307 5.77 -2.48 4.04
N GLY A 308 4.88 -3.32 3.49
CA GLY A 308 5.21 -4.68 3.08
C GLY A 308 6.29 -4.71 2.01
N ASP A 309 6.20 -3.81 1.03
CA ASP A 309 7.20 -3.71 -0.04
C ASP A 309 8.57 -3.22 0.49
N VAL A 310 8.58 -2.23 1.38
CA VAL A 310 9.83 -1.73 1.98
C VAL A 310 10.48 -2.79 2.89
N LEU A 311 9.68 -3.54 3.64
CA LEU A 311 10.15 -4.66 4.45
C LEU A 311 10.70 -5.81 3.59
N SER A 312 10.04 -6.12 2.48
CA SER A 312 10.58 -7.09 1.50
C SER A 312 11.89 -6.61 0.89
N THR A 313 11.96 -5.34 0.48
CA THR A 313 13.18 -4.75 -0.07
C THR A 313 14.32 -4.77 0.96
N ALA A 314 14.02 -4.48 2.23
CA ALA A 314 14.94 -4.59 3.34
C ALA A 314 15.49 -6.02 3.52
N LEU A 315 14.64 -7.05 3.46
CA LEU A 315 15.06 -8.45 3.47
C LEU A 315 15.99 -8.79 2.30
N GLN A 316 15.63 -8.35 1.09
CA GLN A 316 16.42 -8.58 -0.12
C GLN A 316 17.82 -7.95 0.00
N LEU A 317 17.88 -6.66 0.34
CA LEU A 317 19.14 -5.93 0.50
C LEU A 317 20.03 -6.53 1.59
N SER A 318 19.46 -6.92 2.74
CA SER A 318 20.23 -7.51 3.84
C SER A 318 20.84 -8.87 3.50
N ASN A 319 20.28 -9.54 2.49
CA ASN A 319 20.73 -10.85 2.05
C ASN A 319 21.54 -10.78 0.75
N GLY A 320 21.98 -9.57 0.34
CA GLY A 320 22.74 -9.36 -0.89
C GLY A 320 21.97 -9.74 -2.16
N MET A 321 20.64 -9.74 -2.10
CA MET A 321 19.79 -10.13 -3.21
C MET A 321 19.52 -8.94 -4.12
N THR A 322 19.37 -9.20 -5.42
CA THR A 322 18.88 -8.21 -6.37
C THR A 322 17.48 -7.77 -5.98
N VAL A 323 17.30 -6.45 -5.87
CA VAL A 323 15.98 -5.82 -5.72
C VAL A 323 15.31 -5.71 -7.09
N ARG A 324 13.98 -5.91 -7.11
CA ARG A 324 13.14 -5.71 -8.30
C ARG A 324 13.47 -4.38 -8.99
N GLN A 325 13.51 -4.33 -10.31
CA GLN A 325 13.86 -3.10 -11.06
C GLN A 325 12.62 -2.41 -11.61
N LYS A 326 11.56 -3.14 -11.95
CA LYS A 326 10.31 -2.54 -12.38
C LYS A 326 9.36 -2.38 -11.21
N PHE A 327 8.50 -1.38 -11.36
CA PHE A 327 7.36 -1.23 -10.49
C PHE A 327 6.32 -2.31 -10.83
N ARG A 328 5.86 -3.03 -9.79
CA ARG A 328 4.72 -3.95 -9.86
C ARG A 328 3.91 -3.78 -8.58
N SER A 329 2.59 -3.78 -8.69
CA SER A 329 1.68 -3.73 -7.56
C SER A 329 1.65 -5.08 -6.83
N LEU A 330 2.71 -5.39 -6.06
CA LEU A 330 2.85 -6.69 -5.37
C LEU A 330 1.66 -7.01 -4.46
N ASP A 331 1.07 -5.99 -3.85
CA ASP A 331 -0.14 -6.12 -3.04
C ASP A 331 -1.33 -6.60 -3.87
N PHE A 332 -1.52 -6.08 -5.08
CA PHE A 332 -2.61 -6.50 -5.97
C PHE A 332 -2.43 -7.91 -6.48
N HIS A 333 -1.20 -8.29 -6.82
CA HIS A 333 -0.91 -9.66 -7.19
C HIS A 333 -1.15 -10.64 -6.04
N ALA A 334 -0.80 -10.26 -4.80
CA ALA A 334 -1.09 -11.05 -3.61
C ALA A 334 -2.60 -11.15 -3.35
N LEU A 335 -3.34 -10.04 -3.54
CA LEU A 335 -4.79 -10.00 -3.38
C LEU A 335 -5.52 -10.89 -4.42
N ALA A 336 -4.99 -11.00 -5.64
CA ALA A 336 -5.61 -11.77 -6.71
C ALA A 336 -5.18 -13.25 -6.77
N ARG A 337 -4.26 -13.71 -5.91
CA ARG A 337 -3.68 -15.07 -5.96
C ARG A 337 -3.79 -15.80 -4.64
N ASN A 338 -3.86 -17.13 -4.73
CA ASN A 338 -3.61 -17.97 -3.57
C ASN A 338 -2.10 -17.91 -3.18
N PRO A 339 -1.70 -18.41 -2.00
CA PRO A 339 -0.32 -18.29 -1.53
C PRO A 339 0.70 -18.90 -2.51
N GLU A 340 0.46 -20.13 -2.98
CA GLU A 340 1.39 -20.86 -3.84
C GLU A 340 1.48 -20.23 -5.24
N ASP A 341 0.33 -19.87 -5.84
CA ASP A 341 0.30 -19.17 -7.12
C ASP A 341 1.05 -17.83 -7.06
N TYR A 342 0.95 -17.11 -5.93
CA TYR A 342 1.70 -15.88 -5.73
C TYR A 342 3.20 -16.14 -5.60
N ILE A 343 3.59 -17.13 -4.81
CA ILE A 343 4.99 -17.50 -4.63
C ILE A 343 5.63 -17.87 -5.96
N GLU A 344 4.99 -18.75 -6.75
CA GLU A 344 5.50 -19.15 -8.07
C GLU A 344 5.59 -17.97 -9.05
N TRP A 345 4.55 -17.13 -9.09
CA TRP A 345 4.56 -15.92 -9.89
C TRP A 345 5.70 -14.98 -9.46
N ARG A 346 5.89 -14.77 -8.16
CA ARG A 346 6.91 -13.87 -7.61
C ARG A 346 8.33 -14.38 -7.90
N LEU A 347 8.55 -15.68 -7.77
CA LEU A 347 9.83 -16.33 -8.10
C LEU A 347 10.17 -16.18 -9.59
N SER A 348 9.17 -16.32 -10.47
CA SER A 348 9.32 -16.14 -11.91
C SER A 348 9.58 -14.68 -12.32
N ASN A 349 9.23 -13.72 -11.46
CA ASN A 349 9.40 -12.29 -11.68
C ASN A 349 10.31 -11.65 -10.61
N TRP A 350 11.35 -12.38 -10.15
CA TRP A 350 12.10 -11.98 -8.94
C TRP A 350 12.81 -10.61 -9.09
N GLY A 351 13.63 -10.48 -10.13
CA GLY A 351 14.44 -9.31 -10.42
C GLY A 351 13.81 -8.35 -11.43
N ASP A 352 12.58 -8.64 -11.84
CA ASP A 352 11.87 -7.89 -12.86
C ASP A 352 11.49 -6.50 -12.40
#